data_AF-A0A7Y3YMN1-F1
#
_entry.id   AF-A0A7Y3YMN1-F1
#
_cell.length_a   1.000
_cell.length_b   1.000
_cell.length_c   1.000
_cell.angle_alpha   90.00
_cell.angle_beta   90.00
_cell.angle_gamma   90.00
#
_symmetry.space_group_name_H-M   'P 1'
#
loop_
_entity.id
_entity.type
_entity.pdbx_description
1 polymer ?
#
loop_
_entity_poly.entity_id
_entity_poly.type
_entity_poly.pdbx_seq_one_letter_code
_entity_poly.pdbx_strand_id
1 'polypeptide(L)'
;MLKRLRQMKKWKLASLSLVILVVAFYIYHQLGNSMSRVDEAKFLIGQLNTALDAAEQYSHDNGSLPPITSDTDPRFGYLNINHLIENPNLPTWQGPYLPYDDTWIGGDQYIDHPDYIATQLLIKEKGSRWVRGSSETGCNASSSACSLAACIWLVPTKVAQEINRIVDGNMSEENSDATGKIRYDNAFGGALVCMIGEDYPMPSI
;
A
#
# COMPACT_ATOMS: atom_id res chain seq x y z
N MET A 1 -20.25 -0.11 -59.08
CA MET A 1 -20.07 -1.44 -58.45
C MET A 1 -18.66 -1.68 -57.91
N LEU A 2 -17.57 -1.39 -58.66
CA LEU A 2 -16.18 -1.58 -58.21
C LEU A 2 -15.77 -0.81 -56.93
N LYS A 3 -16.29 0.41 -56.71
CA LYS A 3 -15.92 1.26 -55.56
C LYS A 3 -16.40 0.68 -54.22
N ARG A 4 -17.61 0.08 -54.20
CA ARG A 4 -18.18 -0.61 -53.03
C ARG A 4 -17.40 -1.88 -52.67
N LEU A 5 -16.97 -2.67 -53.66
CA LEU A 5 -16.17 -3.88 -53.43
C LEU A 5 -14.80 -3.55 -52.82
N ARG A 6 -14.15 -2.47 -53.26
CA ARG A 6 -12.89 -1.99 -52.67
C ARG A 6 -13.07 -1.49 -51.23
N GLN A 7 -14.18 -0.83 -50.93
CA GLN A 7 -14.52 -0.38 -49.57
C GLN A 7 -14.75 -1.56 -48.61
N MET A 8 -15.51 -2.57 -49.03
CA MET A 8 -15.74 -3.77 -48.21
C MET A 8 -14.45 -4.55 -47.95
N LYS A 9 -13.52 -4.62 -48.91
CA LYS A 9 -12.22 -5.28 -48.73
C LYS A 9 -11.34 -4.53 -47.71
N LYS A 10 -11.33 -3.18 -47.75
CA LYS A 10 -10.65 -2.34 -46.76
C LYS A 10 -11.25 -2.48 -45.36
N TRP A 11 -12.58 -2.54 -45.25
CA TRP A 11 -13.26 -2.74 -43.95
C TRP A 11 -12.97 -4.11 -43.35
N LYS A 12 -12.93 -5.18 -44.16
CA LYS A 12 -12.53 -6.52 -43.72
C LYS A 12 -11.07 -6.58 -43.25
N LEU A 13 -10.16 -5.91 -43.96
CA LEU A 13 -8.74 -5.82 -43.56
C LEU A 13 -8.56 -5.02 -42.26
N ALA A 14 -9.27 -3.90 -42.12
CA ALA A 14 -9.25 -3.09 -40.91
C ALA A 14 -9.85 -3.83 -39.71
N SER A 15 -10.97 -4.55 -39.88
CA SER A 15 -11.57 -5.35 -38.82
C SER A 15 -10.69 -6.53 -38.40
N LEU A 16 -10.01 -7.18 -39.35
CA LEU A 16 -9.07 -8.27 -39.03
C LEU A 16 -7.86 -7.74 -38.24
N SER A 17 -7.35 -6.56 -38.62
CA SER A 17 -6.22 -5.92 -37.94
C SER A 17 -6.59 -5.49 -36.52
N LEU A 18 -7.81 -4.99 -36.32
CA LEU A 18 -8.34 -4.64 -34.99
C LEU A 18 -8.48 -5.88 -34.11
N VAL A 19 -9.01 -7.00 -34.64
CA VAL A 19 -9.14 -8.25 -33.89
C VAL A 19 -7.76 -8.80 -33.51
N ILE A 20 -6.78 -8.76 -34.41
CA ILE A 20 -5.41 -9.19 -34.10
C ILE A 20 -4.79 -8.31 -33.00
N LEU A 21 -5.02 -7.00 -33.01
CA LEU A 21 -4.52 -6.10 -31.96
C LEU A 21 -5.19 -6.37 -30.60
N VAL A 22 -6.50 -6.61 -30.58
CA VAL A 22 -7.23 -6.96 -29.36
C VAL A 22 -6.77 -8.32 -28.81
N VAL A 23 -6.57 -9.31 -29.68
CA VAL A 23 -6.08 -10.63 -29.30
C VAL A 23 -4.63 -10.57 -28.84
N ALA A 24 -3.76 -9.79 -29.51
CA ALA A 24 -2.37 -9.60 -29.10
C ALA A 24 -2.27 -8.85 -27.77
N PHE A 25 -3.13 -7.85 -27.53
CA PHE A 25 -3.24 -7.16 -26.24
C PHE A 25 -3.73 -8.10 -25.13
N TYR A 26 -4.73 -8.94 -25.43
CA TYR A 26 -5.25 -9.94 -24.48
C TYR A 26 -4.21 -11.02 -24.16
N ILE A 27 -3.50 -11.51 -25.18
CA ILE A 27 -2.41 -12.48 -25.04
C ILE A 27 -1.22 -11.86 -24.30
N TYR A 28 -0.87 -10.60 -24.56
CA TYR A 28 0.16 -9.88 -23.82
C TYR A 28 -0.21 -9.69 -22.34
N HIS A 29 -1.47 -9.37 -22.05
CA HIS A 29 -1.97 -9.31 -20.67
C HIS A 29 -2.03 -10.67 -19.98
N GLN A 30 -2.25 -11.77 -20.72
CA GLN A 30 -2.26 -13.13 -20.18
C GLN A 30 -0.85 -13.73 -20.05
N LEU A 31 0.10 -13.34 -20.91
CA LEU A 31 1.52 -13.76 -20.88
C LEU A 31 2.40 -12.86 -20.01
N GLY A 32 1.91 -11.68 -19.61
CA GLY A 32 2.46 -10.89 -18.52
C GLY A 32 2.28 -11.66 -17.22
N ASN A 33 3.26 -12.51 -16.92
CA ASN A 33 3.37 -13.41 -15.77
C ASN A 33 2.40 -13.07 -14.63
N SER A 34 1.18 -13.61 -14.65
CA SER A 34 0.24 -13.38 -13.56
C SER A 34 0.83 -14.06 -12.33
N MET A 35 1.39 -13.26 -11.42
CA MET A 35 1.99 -13.75 -10.19
C MET A 35 0.97 -14.64 -9.46
N SER A 36 1.42 -15.77 -8.92
CA SER A 36 0.51 -16.61 -8.14
C SER A 36 0.04 -15.81 -6.91
N ARG A 37 -1.16 -16.08 -6.42
CA ARG A 37 -1.67 -15.42 -5.20
C ARG A 37 -0.69 -15.50 -4.02
N VAL A 38 0.01 -16.63 -3.89
CA VAL A 38 0.99 -16.84 -2.82
C VAL A 38 2.22 -15.97 -3.02
N ASP A 39 2.70 -15.87 -4.26
CA ASP A 39 3.87 -15.04 -4.59
C ASP A 39 3.51 -13.54 -4.48
N GLU A 40 2.28 -13.16 -4.84
CA GLU A 40 1.75 -11.80 -4.69
C GLU A 40 1.65 -11.41 -3.21
N ALA A 41 1.13 -12.31 -2.37
CA ALA A 41 1.11 -12.11 -0.93
C ALA A 41 2.53 -11.95 -0.35
N LYS A 42 3.49 -12.78 -0.75
CA LYS A 42 4.89 -12.66 -0.29
C LYS A 42 5.55 -11.36 -0.76
N PHE A 43 5.30 -10.97 -2.00
CA PHE A 43 5.78 -9.70 -2.56
C PHE A 43 5.25 -8.53 -1.74
N LEU A 44 3.94 -8.50 -1.47
CA LEU A 44 3.30 -7.46 -0.67
C LEU A 44 3.76 -7.43 0.79
N ILE A 45 3.98 -8.60 1.40
CA ILE A 45 4.62 -8.69 2.72
C ILE A 45 6.00 -8.02 2.69
N GLY A 46 6.78 -8.25 1.63
CA GLY A 46 8.06 -7.56 1.41
C GLY A 46 7.89 -6.05 1.33
N GLN A 47 6.91 -5.54 0.58
CA GLN A 47 6.63 -4.10 0.47
C GLN A 47 6.21 -3.47 1.80
N LEU A 48 5.34 -4.14 2.56
CA LEU A 48 4.93 -3.72 3.90
C LEU A 48 6.13 -3.64 4.85
N ASN A 49 7.01 -4.66 4.85
CA ASN A 49 8.23 -4.64 5.65
C ASN A 49 9.16 -3.50 5.21
N THR A 50 9.39 -3.29 3.91
CA THR A 50 10.21 -2.15 3.43
C THR A 50 9.71 -0.81 3.96
N ALA A 51 8.39 -0.59 3.99
CA ALA A 51 7.82 0.64 4.54
C ALA A 51 8.04 0.77 6.06
N LEU A 52 7.89 -0.32 6.81
CA LEU A 52 8.16 -0.36 8.25
C LEU A 52 9.65 -0.10 8.52
N ASP A 53 10.54 -0.85 7.86
CA ASP A 53 12.00 -0.77 7.99
C ASP A 53 12.52 0.64 7.65
N ALA A 54 11.93 1.32 6.67
CA ALA A 54 12.31 2.68 6.32
C ALA A 54 12.04 3.67 7.46
N ALA A 55 10.89 3.55 8.13
CA ALA A 55 10.56 4.38 9.28
C ALA A 55 11.42 4.02 10.52
N GLU A 56 11.75 2.74 10.69
CA GLU A 56 12.71 2.28 11.72
C GLU A 56 14.09 2.88 11.50
N GLN A 57 14.61 2.80 10.28
CA GLN A 57 15.92 3.33 9.95
C GLN A 57 15.97 4.85 10.11
N TYR A 58 14.91 5.56 9.68
CA TYR A 58 14.77 6.98 9.98
C TYR A 58 14.82 7.26 11.50
N SER A 59 14.11 6.47 12.29
CA SER A 59 14.09 6.63 13.75
C SER A 59 15.44 6.36 14.39
N HIS A 60 16.15 5.33 13.93
CA HIS A 60 17.50 5.03 14.38
C HIS A 60 18.46 6.19 14.10
N ASP A 61 18.40 6.76 12.90
CA ASP A 61 19.34 7.79 12.48
C ASP A 61 19.04 9.16 13.07
N ASN A 62 17.75 9.49 13.28
CA ASN A 62 17.30 10.84 13.67
C ASN A 62 16.78 10.91 15.12
N GLY A 63 16.68 9.78 15.82
CA GLY A 63 16.25 9.68 17.21
C GLY A 63 14.73 9.69 17.43
N SER A 64 13.93 9.77 16.36
CA SER A 64 12.46 9.70 16.42
C SER A 64 11.87 9.26 15.08
N LEU A 65 10.67 8.69 15.10
CA LEU A 65 9.90 8.43 13.88
C LEU A 65 9.64 9.73 13.10
N PRO A 66 9.31 9.64 11.79
CA PRO A 66 8.76 10.78 11.06
C PRO A 66 7.59 11.40 11.85
N PRO A 67 7.45 12.73 11.85
CA PRO A 67 6.36 13.38 12.57
C PRO A 67 5.01 13.01 11.96
N ILE A 68 3.93 13.16 12.73
CA ILE A 68 2.57 13.07 12.17
C ILE A 68 2.39 14.21 11.15
N THR A 69 1.81 13.92 9.99
CA THR A 69 1.57 14.93 8.94
C THR A 69 0.56 15.99 9.40
N SER A 70 0.75 17.23 8.97
CA SER A 70 -0.19 18.33 9.17
C SER A 70 -1.45 18.22 8.28
N ASP A 71 -1.42 17.35 7.29
CA ASP A 71 -2.48 17.28 6.27
C ASP A 71 -3.70 16.49 6.75
N THR A 72 -3.58 15.80 7.89
CA THR A 72 -4.66 14.98 8.49
C THR A 72 -4.83 15.30 9.98
N ASP A 73 -5.97 14.93 10.56
CA ASP A 73 -6.16 15.02 12.01
C ASP A 73 -5.19 14.07 12.74
N PRO A 74 -4.38 14.54 13.71
CA PRO A 74 -3.42 13.72 14.43
C PRO A 74 -4.02 12.50 15.13
N ARG A 75 -5.33 12.50 15.43
CA ARG A 75 -6.04 11.35 16.00
C ARG A 75 -6.04 10.13 15.08
N PHE A 76 -5.71 10.28 13.80
CA PHE A 76 -5.54 9.15 12.89
C PHE A 76 -4.09 8.64 12.80
N GLY A 77 -3.10 9.45 13.19
CA GLY A 77 -1.71 9.02 13.30
C GLY A 77 -0.97 8.81 11.97
N TYR A 78 -1.34 9.50 10.89
CA TYR A 78 -0.61 9.43 9.62
C TYR A 78 0.79 10.05 9.75
N LEU A 79 1.82 9.32 9.36
CA LEU A 79 3.19 9.83 9.38
C LEU A 79 3.48 10.67 8.14
N ASN A 80 4.33 11.69 8.28
CA ASN A 80 4.81 12.53 7.20
C ASN A 80 5.87 11.78 6.39
N ILE A 81 5.42 11.20 5.27
CA ILE A 81 6.25 10.33 4.43
C ILE A 81 7.34 11.08 3.66
N ASN A 82 7.24 12.41 3.51
CA ASN A 82 8.30 13.21 2.88
C ASN A 82 9.65 13.07 3.58
N HIS A 83 9.63 12.88 4.90
CA HIS A 83 10.84 12.69 5.70
C HIS A 83 11.58 11.38 5.36
N LEU A 84 10.91 10.44 4.70
CA LEU A 84 11.48 9.18 4.22
C LEU A 84 12.00 9.27 2.78
N ILE A 85 11.54 10.24 2.00
CA ILE A 85 11.83 10.40 0.57
C ILE A 85 12.90 11.48 0.36
N GLU A 86 12.83 12.59 1.10
CA GLU A 86 13.73 13.73 0.96
C GLU A 86 14.31 14.16 2.32
N ASN A 87 15.46 14.85 2.30
CA ASN A 87 16.09 15.33 3.53
C ASN A 87 15.29 16.52 4.10
N PRO A 88 14.71 16.42 5.32
CA PRO A 88 13.96 17.51 5.95
C PRO A 88 14.86 18.56 6.60
N ASN A 89 16.07 18.78 6.06
CA ASN A 89 17.16 19.59 6.62
C ASN A 89 17.73 19.06 7.96
N LEU A 90 17.79 17.74 8.11
CA LEU A 90 18.41 17.10 9.27
C LEU A 90 19.87 16.70 8.94
N PRO A 91 20.86 17.08 9.79
CA PRO A 91 22.26 16.72 9.56
C PRO A 91 22.55 15.23 9.80
N THR A 92 21.66 14.56 10.54
CA THR A 92 21.71 13.12 10.84
C THR A 92 21.07 12.25 9.75
N TRP A 93 20.43 12.86 8.76
CA TRP A 93 19.68 12.14 7.73
C TRP A 93 20.62 11.35 6.81
N GLN A 94 20.34 10.05 6.65
CA GLN A 94 21.11 9.12 5.82
C GLN A 94 20.30 8.52 4.67
N GLY A 95 19.12 9.09 4.40
CA GLY A 95 18.22 8.61 3.35
C GLY A 95 18.72 8.89 1.92
N PRO A 96 17.83 8.73 0.92
CA PRO A 96 16.41 8.41 1.04
C PRO A 96 16.19 7.01 1.63
N TYR A 97 15.18 6.87 2.49
CA TYR A 97 14.85 5.60 3.16
C TYR A 97 13.85 4.77 2.36
N LEU A 98 13.07 5.42 1.50
CA LEU A 98 12.19 4.77 0.52
C LEU A 98 12.61 5.15 -0.91
N PRO A 99 12.58 4.19 -1.86
CA PRO A 99 12.88 4.45 -3.27
C PRO A 99 11.65 4.92 -4.07
N TYR A 100 10.59 5.37 -3.40
CA TYR A 100 9.30 5.71 -3.99
C TYR A 100 9.00 7.20 -3.85
N ASP A 101 8.28 7.74 -4.82
CA ASP A 101 7.77 9.10 -4.77
C ASP A 101 6.51 9.19 -3.88
N ASP A 102 6.02 10.41 -3.64
CA ASP A 102 4.73 10.64 -3.01
C ASP A 102 3.59 10.67 -4.05
N THR A 103 2.37 10.41 -3.58
CA THR A 103 1.15 10.55 -4.37
C THR A 103 0.03 11.14 -3.51
N TRP A 104 -0.91 11.85 -4.14
CA TRP A 104 -1.98 12.58 -3.46
C TRP A 104 -3.34 12.04 -3.88
N ILE A 105 -4.11 11.52 -2.92
CA ILE A 105 -5.43 10.93 -3.18
C ILE A 105 -6.44 11.50 -2.19
N GLY A 106 -7.48 12.15 -2.70
CA GLY A 106 -8.54 12.70 -1.84
C GLY A 106 -8.10 13.85 -0.92
N GLY A 107 -6.93 14.45 -1.16
CA GLY A 107 -6.36 15.53 -0.34
C GLY A 107 -5.30 15.06 0.66
N ASP A 108 -5.13 13.75 0.83
CA ASP A 108 -4.14 13.16 1.72
C ASP A 108 -2.92 12.68 0.93
N GLN A 109 -1.75 12.73 1.58
CA GLN A 109 -0.48 12.28 1.03
C GLN A 109 -0.20 10.80 1.34
N TYR A 110 0.33 10.09 0.35
CA TYR A 110 0.68 8.67 0.42
C TYR A 110 2.03 8.40 -0.23
N ILE A 111 2.61 7.24 0.07
CA ILE A 111 3.75 6.70 -0.67
C ILE A 111 3.19 6.06 -1.95
N ASP A 112 3.75 6.41 -3.10
CA ASP A 112 3.37 5.80 -4.38
C ASP A 112 3.62 4.29 -4.35
N HIS A 113 2.71 3.51 -4.92
CA HIS A 113 2.85 2.05 -4.96
C HIS A 113 2.89 1.58 -6.42
N PRO A 114 3.89 0.78 -6.83
CA PRO A 114 4.05 0.37 -8.23
C PRO A 114 2.85 -0.43 -8.78
N ASP A 115 2.28 -1.33 -7.98
CA ASP A 115 1.21 -2.25 -8.39
C ASP A 115 -0.19 -1.94 -7.83
N TYR A 116 -0.31 -1.06 -6.84
CA TYR A 116 -1.55 -0.76 -6.12
C TYR A 116 -1.73 0.74 -5.96
N ILE A 117 -2.83 1.18 -5.33
CA ILE A 117 -3.17 2.60 -5.30
C ILE A 117 -2.17 3.43 -4.50
N ALA A 118 -1.77 2.96 -3.32
CA ALA A 118 -0.96 3.73 -2.39
C ALA A 118 -0.49 2.87 -1.21
N THR A 119 0.62 3.29 -0.60
CA THR A 119 1.06 2.83 0.72
C THR A 119 0.94 3.94 1.76
N GLN A 120 0.56 3.57 2.98
CA GLN A 120 0.44 4.46 4.14
C GLN A 120 1.35 4.00 5.26
N LEU A 121 1.89 4.95 6.03
CA LEU A 121 2.51 4.70 7.32
C LEU A 121 1.74 5.41 8.42
N LEU A 122 1.48 4.66 9.50
CA LEU A 122 0.63 5.08 10.61
C LEU A 122 1.31 4.77 11.93
N ILE A 123 1.17 5.66 12.91
CA ILE A 123 1.47 5.36 14.31
C ILE A 123 0.17 5.22 15.10
N LYS A 124 -0.05 4.05 15.69
CA LYS A 124 -1.30 3.69 16.37
C LYS A 124 -1.04 3.35 17.83
N GLU A 125 -2.03 3.59 18.68
CA GLU A 125 -1.98 3.12 20.07
C GLU A 125 -1.89 1.59 20.11
N LYS A 126 -0.92 1.06 20.84
CA LYS A 126 -0.67 -0.37 20.94
C LYS A 126 -1.89 -1.10 21.51
N GLY A 127 -2.26 -2.21 20.88
CA GLY A 127 -3.40 -3.03 21.31
C GLY A 127 -4.78 -2.48 20.95
N SER A 128 -4.87 -1.28 20.36
CA SER A 128 -6.12 -0.77 19.81
C SER A 128 -6.64 -1.70 18.70
N ARG A 129 -7.97 -1.85 18.59
CA ARG A 129 -8.61 -2.63 17.51
C ARG A 129 -9.05 -1.69 16.40
N TRP A 130 -8.51 -1.89 15.21
CA TRP A 130 -8.83 -1.09 14.03
C TRP A 130 -8.56 -1.90 12.77
N VAL A 131 -9.36 -1.70 11.72
CA VAL A 131 -9.19 -2.35 10.41
C VAL A 131 -8.94 -1.35 9.29
N ARG A 132 -9.06 -0.05 9.60
CA ARG A 132 -8.80 1.06 8.68
C ARG A 132 -7.82 2.05 9.27
N GLY A 133 -6.92 2.56 8.43
CA GLY A 133 -5.99 3.63 8.80
C GLY A 133 -6.72 4.88 9.30
N SER A 134 -7.92 5.16 8.78
CA SER A 134 -8.79 6.25 9.20
C SER A 134 -9.54 6.03 10.53
N SER A 135 -9.18 5.02 11.32
CA SER A 135 -9.71 4.88 12.69
C SER A 135 -8.99 5.86 13.62
N GLU A 136 -9.75 6.55 14.48
CA GLU A 136 -9.25 7.52 15.49
C GLU A 136 -8.50 6.84 16.66
N THR A 137 -7.48 6.06 16.33
CA THR A 137 -6.63 5.28 17.25
C THR A 137 -5.16 5.67 17.11
N GLY A 138 -4.90 6.87 16.58
CA GLY A 138 -3.56 7.45 16.43
C GLY A 138 -2.88 7.59 17.78
N CYS A 139 -1.59 7.26 17.82
CA CYS A 139 -0.82 7.36 19.06
C CYS A 139 -0.63 8.83 19.47
N ASN A 140 -0.74 9.13 20.75
CA ASN A 140 -0.60 10.49 21.28
C ASN A 140 0.19 10.49 22.60
N ALA A 141 0.49 11.68 23.13
CA ALA A 141 1.29 11.86 24.34
C ALA A 141 0.77 11.12 25.59
N SER A 142 -0.52 10.76 25.64
CA SER A 142 -1.13 10.01 26.74
C SER A 142 -1.13 8.49 26.50
N SER A 143 -0.76 8.04 25.30
CA SER A 143 -0.70 6.62 24.96
C SER A 143 0.43 5.94 25.74
N SER A 144 0.13 4.77 26.32
CA SER A 144 1.11 4.00 27.09
C SER A 144 2.19 3.36 26.21
N ALA A 145 1.85 3.02 24.96
CA ALA A 145 2.75 2.48 23.96
C ALA A 145 2.18 2.70 22.55
N CYS A 146 3.06 2.78 21.55
CA CYS A 146 2.70 2.89 20.15
C CYS A 146 3.16 1.68 19.35
N SER A 147 2.46 1.41 18.26
CA SER A 147 2.89 0.49 17.20
C SER A 147 2.88 1.21 15.86
N LEU A 148 3.94 1.04 15.07
CA LEU A 148 3.96 1.45 13.68
C LEU A 148 3.09 0.49 12.86
N ALA A 149 2.44 0.98 11.83
CA ALA A 149 1.77 0.14 10.85
C ALA A 149 2.00 0.68 9.44
N ALA A 150 2.22 -0.22 8.50
CA ALA A 150 2.21 0.04 7.07
C ALA A 150 0.92 -0.51 6.46
N CYS A 151 0.28 0.20 5.53
CA CYS A 151 -0.93 -0.26 4.86
C CYS A 151 -0.88 -0.08 3.35
N ILE A 152 -1.41 -1.03 2.59
CA ILE A 152 -1.54 -0.96 1.13
C ILE A 152 -3.01 -0.96 0.74
N TRP A 153 -3.35 -0.09 -0.21
CA TRP A 153 -4.73 0.14 -0.65
C TRP A 153 -5.12 -0.71 -1.86
N LEU A 154 -6.35 -1.24 -1.83
CA LEU A 154 -6.98 -2.01 -2.90
C LEU A 154 -6.25 -3.32 -3.28
N VAL A 155 -5.69 -4.00 -2.29
CA VAL A 155 -5.17 -5.37 -2.46
C VAL A 155 -6.34 -6.33 -2.71
N PRO A 156 -6.31 -7.24 -3.69
CA PRO A 156 -7.38 -8.22 -3.87
C PRO A 156 -7.66 -8.98 -2.57
N THR A 157 -8.93 -9.11 -2.19
CA THR A 157 -9.34 -9.77 -0.92
C THR A 157 -8.68 -11.12 -0.69
N LYS A 158 -8.58 -11.95 -1.74
CA LYS A 158 -7.95 -13.27 -1.63
C LYS A 158 -6.46 -13.18 -1.32
N VAL A 159 -5.79 -12.14 -1.80
CA VAL A 159 -4.37 -11.86 -1.50
C VAL A 159 -4.24 -11.34 -0.07
N ALA A 160 -5.14 -10.46 0.38
CA ALA A 160 -5.20 -10.01 1.78
C ALA A 160 -5.35 -11.17 2.78
N GLN A 161 -6.28 -12.09 2.50
CA GLN A 161 -6.47 -13.31 3.29
C GLN A 161 -5.24 -14.23 3.24
N GLU A 162 -4.57 -14.31 2.09
CA GLU A 162 -3.33 -15.08 1.95
C GLU A 162 -2.17 -14.45 2.76
N ILE A 163 -2.07 -13.12 2.80
CA ILE A 163 -1.12 -12.39 3.66
C ILE A 163 -1.40 -12.71 5.13
N ASN A 164 -2.66 -12.61 5.58
CA ASN A 164 -3.07 -12.96 6.95
C ASN A 164 -2.67 -14.41 7.29
N ARG A 165 -2.93 -15.35 6.38
CA ARG A 165 -2.54 -16.75 6.53
C ARG A 165 -1.04 -16.96 6.66
N ILE A 166 -0.24 -16.26 5.86
CA ILE A 166 1.23 -16.39 5.88
C ILE A 166 1.82 -15.81 7.16
N VAL A 167 1.32 -14.66 7.61
CA VAL A 167 1.92 -13.90 8.71
C VAL A 167 1.36 -14.31 10.07
N ASP A 168 0.05 -14.37 10.22
CA ASP A 168 -0.62 -14.68 11.50
C ASP A 168 -1.00 -16.15 11.64
N GLY A 169 -0.84 -16.96 10.59
CA GLY A 169 -1.21 -18.38 10.59
C GLY A 169 -2.72 -18.64 10.61
N ASN A 170 -3.53 -17.59 10.54
CA ASN A 170 -4.98 -17.66 10.58
C ASN A 170 -5.57 -17.63 9.15
N MET A 171 -6.41 -18.60 8.80
CA MET A 171 -7.27 -18.52 7.62
C MET A 171 -8.59 -17.87 8.02
N SER A 172 -8.57 -16.55 8.22
CA SER A 172 -9.81 -15.80 8.30
C SER A 172 -10.42 -15.70 6.88
N GLU A 173 -11.59 -16.29 6.68
CA GLU A 173 -12.40 -16.08 5.47
C GLU A 173 -13.28 -14.83 5.59
N GLU A 174 -13.23 -14.14 6.73
CA GLU A 174 -14.00 -12.95 6.99
C GLU A 174 -13.59 -11.80 6.07
N ASN A 175 -14.52 -10.87 5.90
CA ASN A 175 -14.28 -9.66 5.11
C ASN A 175 -13.41 -8.63 5.82
N SER A 176 -13.15 -8.81 7.11
CA SER A 176 -12.25 -7.96 7.88
C SER A 176 -11.67 -8.72 9.07
N ASP A 177 -10.46 -8.33 9.46
CA ASP A 177 -9.78 -8.82 10.66
C ASP A 177 -9.07 -7.66 11.36
N ALA A 178 -9.41 -7.43 12.63
CA ALA A 178 -8.90 -6.33 13.46
C ALA A 178 -7.81 -6.78 14.44
N THR A 179 -7.41 -8.05 14.36
CA THR A 179 -6.54 -8.72 15.33
C THR A 179 -5.34 -9.34 14.64
N GLY A 180 -4.29 -9.65 15.39
CA GLY A 180 -3.04 -10.17 14.81
C GLY A 180 -2.11 -9.05 14.32
N LYS A 181 -1.05 -9.45 13.61
CA LYS A 181 -0.07 -8.56 12.98
C LYS A 181 -0.63 -8.01 11.66
N ILE A 182 -1.46 -8.77 10.96
CA ILE A 182 -2.16 -8.34 9.76
C ILE A 182 -3.57 -7.90 10.12
N ARG A 183 -3.94 -6.71 9.64
CA ARG A 183 -5.29 -6.19 9.77
C ARG A 183 -5.81 -5.85 8.39
N TYR A 184 -7.04 -6.22 8.09
CA TYR A 184 -7.60 -5.88 6.79
C TYR A 184 -9.10 -5.61 6.87
N ASP A 185 -9.57 -4.84 5.90
CA ASP A 185 -10.98 -4.56 5.68
C ASP A 185 -11.28 -4.53 4.19
N ASN A 186 -12.23 -5.34 3.75
CA ASN A 186 -12.71 -5.33 2.38
C ASN A 186 -13.60 -4.12 2.13
N ALA A 187 -13.19 -3.28 1.19
CA ALA A 187 -13.97 -2.16 0.69
C ALA A 187 -14.21 -2.28 -0.82
N PHE A 188 -14.82 -1.26 -1.42
CA PHE A 188 -15.22 -1.31 -2.82
C PHE A 188 -14.00 -1.44 -3.75
N GLY A 189 -13.85 -2.58 -4.41
CA GLY A 189 -12.78 -2.86 -5.37
C GLY A 189 -11.55 -3.59 -4.83
N GLY A 190 -11.39 -3.72 -3.51
CA GLY A 190 -10.26 -4.39 -2.87
C GLY A 190 -10.20 -4.18 -1.37
N ALA A 191 -9.27 -4.86 -0.71
CA ALA A 191 -8.98 -4.74 0.71
C ALA A 191 -7.97 -3.62 0.97
N LEU A 192 -8.14 -2.92 2.09
CA LEU A 192 -7.04 -2.25 2.76
C LEU A 192 -6.33 -3.30 3.62
N VAL A 193 -5.02 -3.48 3.43
CA VAL A 193 -4.23 -4.46 4.20
C VAL A 193 -3.14 -3.73 4.93
N CYS A 194 -3.11 -3.91 6.25
CA CYS A 194 -2.14 -3.29 7.14
C CYS A 194 -1.31 -4.35 7.84
N MET A 195 -0.02 -4.09 8.00
CA MET A 195 0.89 -4.85 8.84
C MET A 195 1.36 -3.97 9.99
N ILE A 196 1.17 -4.45 11.21
CA ILE A 196 1.71 -3.84 12.41
C ILE A 196 3.19 -4.22 12.51
N GLY A 197 4.07 -3.24 12.65
CA GLY A 197 5.48 -3.43 12.95
C GLY A 197 5.72 -3.70 14.44
N GLU A 198 6.96 -3.45 14.87
CA GLU A 198 7.35 -3.61 16.27
C GLU A 198 6.81 -2.47 17.16
N ASP A 199 7.14 -2.52 18.44
CA ASP A 199 6.88 -1.43 19.37
C ASP A 199 7.83 -0.27 19.12
N TYR A 200 7.31 0.96 19.21
CA TYR A 200 8.13 2.15 19.06
C TYR A 200 8.08 2.99 20.33
N PRO A 201 9.25 3.51 20.77
CA PRO A 201 9.28 4.49 21.83
C PRO A 201 8.50 5.73 21.36
N MET A 202 7.75 6.32 22.30
CA MET A 202 7.10 7.60 22.09
C MET A 202 8.13 8.62 21.60
N PRO A 203 7.82 9.43 20.57
CA PRO A 203 8.64 10.59 20.26
C PRO A 203 8.78 11.41 21.55
N SER A 204 10.02 11.61 22.01
CA SER A 204 10.29 12.51 23.12
C SER A 204 9.75 13.89 22.74
N ILE A 205 8.87 14.46 23.56
CA ILE A 205 8.40 15.85 23.42
C ILE A 205 9.60 16.79 23.54
#